data_AF-A0A7S3CPA7-F1
#
_entry.id   AF-A0A7S3CPA7-F1
#
_cell.length_a   1.000
_cell.length_b   1.000
_cell.length_c   1.000
_cell.angle_alpha   90.00
_cell.angle_beta   90.00
_cell.angle_gamma   90.00
#
_symmetry.space_group_name_H-M   'P 1'
#
loop_
_entity.id
_entity.type
_entity.pdbx_description
1 polymer ?
#
loop_
_entity_poly.entity_id
_entity_poly.type
_entity_poly.pdbx_seq_one_letter_code
_entity_poly.pdbx_strand_id
1 'polypeptide(L)'
;MIRSEFELSKEEDLYDDFGCSLKQLQTKAIVSYHGRLFLTDNYLCFMSNVIGSKFKMKLKLEEIKAIQKKKVMKIFDSGILITAAPASDEPASTKYQFGSFENRDIAYKRISSLWQIKAPSEVLKTTRSQRSKSPEEGDCPDSRLSDLNQINQQ
;
A
#
# COMPACT_ATOMS: atom_id res chain seq x y z
N MET A 1 15.04 1.51 20.55
CA MET A 1 13.57 1.33 20.61
C MET A 1 12.92 2.43 19.78
N ILE A 2 12.02 2.10 18.86
CA ILE A 2 11.41 3.09 17.93
C ILE A 2 10.66 4.22 18.65
N ARG A 3 10.18 3.97 19.88
CA ARG A 3 9.47 4.94 20.72
C ARG A 3 10.29 6.20 20.97
N SER A 4 11.60 6.06 21.21
CA SER A 4 12.52 7.18 21.42
C SER A 4 12.89 7.90 20.11
N GLU A 5 12.90 7.20 18.98
CA GLU A 5 13.30 7.77 17.68
C GLU A 5 12.21 8.65 17.05
N PHE A 6 10.94 8.41 17.40
CA PHE A 6 9.75 9.06 16.84
C PHE A 6 8.90 9.82 17.87
N GLU A 7 9.41 9.94 19.10
CA GLU A 7 8.74 10.64 20.22
C GLU A 7 7.26 10.22 20.32
N LEU A 8 7.06 8.91 20.42
CA LEU A 8 5.73 8.32 20.54
C LEU A 8 5.28 8.33 22.00
N SER A 9 3.97 8.46 22.23
CA SER A 9 3.38 8.33 23.56
C SER A 9 3.69 6.96 24.16
N LYS A 10 3.79 6.88 25.49
CA LYS A 10 4.09 5.63 26.20
C LYS A 10 3.03 4.54 25.98
N GLU A 11 1.82 4.95 25.61
CA GLU A 11 0.66 4.09 25.33
C GLU A 11 0.67 3.53 23.90
N GLU A 12 1.54 4.02 23.01
CA GLU A 12 1.64 3.50 21.65
C GLU A 12 2.38 2.16 21.64
N ASP A 13 1.66 1.12 21.23
CA ASP A 13 2.24 -0.19 20.97
C ASP A 13 2.61 -0.38 19.50
N LEU A 14 3.70 -1.11 19.27
CA LEU A 14 4.15 -1.44 17.92
C LEU A 14 3.32 -2.63 17.46
N TYR A 15 2.50 -2.42 16.44
CA TYR A 15 1.64 -3.46 15.91
C TYR A 15 2.39 -4.38 14.94
N ASP A 16 3.12 -3.81 13.99
CA ASP A 16 3.89 -4.56 12.98
C ASP A 16 5.04 -3.71 12.42
N ASP A 17 6.07 -4.36 11.89
CA ASP A 17 7.15 -3.72 11.13
C ASP A 17 7.38 -4.38 9.76
N PHE A 18 7.69 -3.56 8.75
CA PHE A 18 7.89 -4.01 7.38
C PHE A 18 9.15 -3.38 6.78
N GLY A 19 10.01 -4.19 6.18
CA GLY A 19 11.09 -3.70 5.32
C GLY A 19 10.51 -3.16 4.00
N CYS A 20 10.83 -1.91 3.65
CA CYS A 20 10.40 -1.30 2.39
C CYS A 20 11.24 -0.09 1.99
N SER A 21 11.04 0.39 0.76
CA SER A 21 11.54 1.69 0.31
C SER A 21 10.41 2.72 0.30
N LEU A 22 10.73 3.98 0.58
CA LEU A 22 9.79 5.10 0.51
C LEU A 22 10.24 6.09 -0.56
N LYS A 23 9.28 6.53 -1.38
CA LYS A 23 9.43 7.61 -2.36
C LYS A 23 8.32 8.64 -2.13
N GLN A 24 8.72 9.88 -1.91
CA GLN A 24 7.77 10.99 -1.85
C GLN A 24 7.42 11.43 -3.28
N LEU A 25 6.14 11.50 -3.62
CA LEU A 25 5.72 11.87 -4.97
C LEU A 25 5.71 13.38 -5.22
N GLN A 26 5.71 14.19 -4.16
CA GLN A 26 5.78 15.65 -4.27
C GLN A 26 7.18 16.21 -4.56
N THR A 27 8.25 15.43 -4.32
CA THR A 27 9.62 15.91 -4.60
C THR A 27 10.01 15.61 -6.04
N LYS A 28 10.70 16.55 -6.68
CA LYS A 28 11.27 16.38 -8.03
C LYS A 28 12.43 15.37 -8.04
N ALA A 29 12.95 14.99 -6.87
CA ALA A 29 14.03 14.01 -6.73
C ALA A 29 13.52 12.58 -6.93
N ILE A 30 14.23 11.79 -7.73
CA ILE A 30 13.92 10.36 -7.97
C ILE A 30 14.48 9.47 -6.84
N VAL A 31 14.85 10.06 -5.69
CA VAL A 31 15.47 9.34 -4.57
C VAL A 31 14.42 8.47 -3.87
N SER A 32 14.75 7.19 -3.71
CA SER A 32 13.98 6.26 -2.87
C SER A 32 14.80 5.94 -1.63
N TYR A 33 14.18 6.12 -0.47
CA TYR A 33 14.80 5.88 0.83
C TYR A 33 14.55 4.44 1.24
N HIS A 34 15.59 3.62 1.34
CA HIS A 34 15.46 2.24 1.80
C HIS A 34 15.47 2.20 3.33
N GLY A 35 14.47 1.56 3.92
CA GLY A 35 14.32 1.59 5.37
C GLY A 35 13.31 0.60 5.90
N ARG A 36 12.74 0.94 7.05
CA ARG A 36 11.68 0.18 7.70
C ARG A 36 10.49 1.08 7.99
N LEU A 37 9.32 0.52 7.71
CA LEU A 37 8.02 1.05 8.08
C LEU A 37 7.57 0.38 9.37
N PHE A 38 7.20 1.18 10.35
CA PHE A 38 6.65 0.78 11.62
C PHE A 38 5.20 1.23 11.69
N LEU A 39 4.32 0.29 11.99
CA LEU A 39 2.90 0.52 12.17
C LEU A 39 2.59 0.44 13.65
N THR A 40 2.19 1.56 14.26
CA THR A 40 1.74 1.61 15.65
C THR A 40 0.22 1.74 15.70
N ASP A 41 -0.32 1.80 16.92
CA ASP A 41 -1.75 1.89 17.15
C ASP A 41 -2.40 3.10 16.45
N ASN A 42 -1.74 4.27 16.50
CA ASN A 42 -2.27 5.52 15.92
C ASN A 42 -1.38 6.13 14.82
N TYR A 43 -0.13 5.68 14.68
CA TYR A 43 0.84 6.30 13.77
C TYR A 43 1.43 5.29 12.78
N LEU A 44 1.78 5.82 11.61
CA LEU A 44 2.62 5.17 10.62
C LEU A 44 3.97 5.89 10.56
N CYS A 45 5.02 5.20 10.97
CA CYS A 45 6.37 5.75 11.09
C CYS A 45 7.30 5.09 10.09
N PHE A 46 8.06 5.86 9.32
CA PHE A 46 9.09 5.32 8.42
C PHE A 46 10.46 5.88 8.77
N MET A 47 11.45 4.99 8.85
CA MET A 47 12.84 5.35 9.10
C MET A 47 13.74 4.76 8.04
N SER A 48 14.58 5.59 7.44
CA SER A 48 15.68 5.18 6.57
C SER A 48 16.99 5.68 7.15
N ASN A 49 17.94 4.76 7.31
CA ASN A 49 19.28 5.05 7.81
C ASN A 49 20.30 4.62 6.75
N VAL A 50 20.56 5.52 5.81
CA VAL A 50 21.68 5.40 4.87
C VAL A 50 22.80 6.32 5.35
N ILE A 51 24.04 5.87 5.19
CA ILE A 51 25.24 6.48 5.79
C ILE A 51 25.28 7.99 5.47
N GLY A 52 25.11 8.83 6.51
CA GLY A 52 25.15 10.29 6.42
C GLY A 52 23.81 11.01 6.21
N SER A 53 22.70 10.32 5.99
CA SER A 53 21.36 10.94 5.82
C SER A 53 20.27 10.09 6.46
N LYS A 54 19.71 10.61 7.55
CA LYS A 54 18.55 10.01 8.22
C LYS A 54 17.29 10.63 7.66
N PHE A 55 16.40 9.79 7.12
CA PHE A 55 15.07 10.22 6.72
C PHE A 55 14.05 9.61 7.68
N LYS A 56 13.22 10.47 8.29
CA LYS A 56 12.16 10.07 9.21
C LYS A 56 10.83 10.66 8.73
N MET A 57 9.79 9.85 8.78
CA MET A 57 8.41 10.26 8.49
C MET A 57 7.51 9.73 9.59
N LYS A 58 6.62 10.59 10.10
CA LYS A 58 5.59 10.25 11.08
C LYS A 58 4.27 10.77 10.53
N LEU A 59 3.31 9.87 10.35
CA LEU A 59 2.00 10.18 9.79
C LEU A 59 0.92 9.59 10.69
N LYS A 60 -0.10 10.37 11.07
CA LYS A 60 -1.23 9.82 11.83
C LYS A 60 -2.15 9.02 10.91
N LEU A 61 -2.69 7.92 11.41
CA LEU A 61 -3.67 7.11 10.67
C LEU A 61 -4.92 7.95 10.31
N GLU A 62 -5.32 8.88 11.17
CA GLU A 62 -6.45 9.79 10.95
C GLU A 62 -6.24 10.76 9.78
N GLU A 63 -4.99 11.10 9.46
CA GLU A 63 -4.64 11.99 8.35
C GLU A 63 -4.61 11.27 7.01
N ILE A 64 -4.65 9.93 7.01
CA ILE A 64 -4.64 9.14 5.79
C ILE A 64 -6.01 9.24 5.12
N LYS A 65 -5.99 9.76 3.89
CA LYS A 65 -7.16 9.89 3.01
C LYS A 65 -7.41 8.67 2.16
N ALA A 66 -6.36 8.02 1.69
CA ALA A 66 -6.50 6.84 0.84
C ALA A 66 -5.27 5.93 0.90
N ILE A 67 -5.51 4.62 0.84
CA ILE A 67 -4.48 3.60 0.72
C ILE A 67 -4.76 2.75 -0.53
N GLN A 68 -3.87 2.79 -1.51
CA GLN A 68 -4.03 2.09 -2.78
C GLN A 68 -2.90 1.07 -2.99
N LYS A 69 -3.26 -0.15 -3.39
CA LYS A 69 -2.29 -1.13 -3.89
C LYS A 69 -1.93 -0.80 -5.33
N LYS A 70 -0.66 -0.56 -5.60
CA LYS A 70 -0.16 -0.47 -6.97
C LYS A 70 0.05 -1.88 -7.51
N LYS A 71 -0.60 -2.19 -8.64
CA LYS A 71 -0.50 -3.49 -9.31
C LYS A 71 0.85 -3.59 -10.02
N VAL A 72 1.50 -4.73 -9.88
CA VAL A 72 2.73 -5.08 -10.60
C VAL A 72 2.40 -5.14 -12.08
N MET A 73 3.11 -4.33 -12.88
CA MET A 73 3.20 -4.51 -14.33
C MET A 73 4.60 -5.07 -14.61
N LYS A 74 4.81 -5.69 -15.78
CA LYS A 74 6.06 -6.40 -16.17
C LYS A 74 7.38 -5.63 -15.96
N ILE A 75 7.32 -4.33 -15.64
CA ILE A 75 8.44 -3.38 -15.53
C ILE A 75 8.41 -2.59 -14.19
N PHE A 76 7.37 -2.73 -13.35
CA PHE A 76 7.16 -1.89 -12.17
C PHE A 76 7.17 -2.65 -10.85
N ASP A 77 7.89 -2.10 -9.88
CA ASP A 77 7.89 -2.53 -8.48
C ASP A 77 6.49 -2.52 -7.85
N SER A 78 6.17 -3.62 -7.17
CA SER A 78 4.96 -3.76 -6.37
C SER A 78 5.01 -2.77 -5.20
N GLY A 79 3.96 -1.97 -5.01
CA GLY A 79 3.98 -0.92 -4.00
C GLY A 79 2.63 -0.57 -3.39
N ILE A 80 2.68 0.20 -2.31
CA ILE A 80 1.52 0.74 -1.61
C ILE A 80 1.63 2.26 -1.71
N LEU A 81 0.58 2.90 -2.21
CA LEU A 81 0.46 4.35 -2.26
C LEU A 81 -0.43 4.81 -1.11
N ILE A 82 0.12 5.64 -0.23
CA ILE A 82 -0.61 6.27 0.87
C ILE A 82 -0.76 7.75 0.53
N THR A 83 -1.99 8.23 0.53
CA THR A 83 -2.31 9.66 0.35
C THR A 83 -2.72 10.21 1.70
N ALA A 84 -1.94 11.18 2.19
CA ALA A 84 -2.24 11.92 3.40
C ALA A 84 -3.01 13.20 3.06
N ALA A 85 -3.71 13.75 4.06
CA ALA A 85 -4.29 15.08 3.99
C ALA A 85 -3.21 16.12 3.61
N PRO A 86 -3.60 17.21 2.92
CA PRO A 86 -2.69 18.33 2.72
C PRO A 86 -2.17 18.83 4.06
N ALA A 87 -0.85 18.99 4.18
CA ALA A 87 -0.27 19.69 5.31
C ALA A 87 -0.73 21.16 5.24
N SER A 88 -0.85 21.82 6.39
CA SER A 88 -1.32 23.22 6.50
C SER A 88 -0.61 24.19 5.56
N ASP A 89 0.63 23.88 5.19
CA ASP A 89 1.52 24.69 4.36
C ASP A 89 1.38 24.41 2.85
N GLU A 90 0.70 23.33 2.45
CA GLU A 90 0.61 22.89 1.04
C GLU A 90 -0.85 22.59 0.64
N PRO A 91 -1.36 23.17 -0.46
CA PRO A 91 -2.75 22.93 -0.89
C PRO A 91 -2.97 21.52 -1.44
N ALA A 92 -1.90 20.79 -1.78
CA ALA A 92 -1.96 19.47 -2.39
C ALA A 92 -1.79 18.35 -1.36
N SER A 93 -2.58 17.28 -1.52
CA SER A 93 -2.43 16.06 -0.71
C SER A 93 -1.06 15.43 -0.89
N THR A 94 -0.40 15.13 0.23
CA THR A 94 0.92 14.50 0.23
C THR A 94 0.81 13.02 -0.13
N LYS A 95 1.67 12.54 -1.04
CA LYS A 95 1.61 11.16 -1.56
C LYS A 95 2.91 10.42 -1.26
N TYR A 96 2.80 9.33 -0.51
CA TYR A 96 3.90 8.45 -0.14
C TYR A 96 3.77 7.13 -0.90
N GLN A 97 4.71 6.87 -1.80
CA GLN A 97 4.78 5.60 -2.51
C GLN A 97 5.81 4.71 -1.83
N PHE A 98 5.34 3.61 -1.25
CA PHE A 98 6.20 2.58 -0.69
C PHE A 98 6.39 1.46 -1.71
N GLY A 99 7.62 0.98 -1.87
CA GLY A 99 7.99 -0.11 -2.77
C GLY A 99 8.87 -1.14 -2.08
N SER A 100 9.31 -2.16 -2.82
CA SER A 100 10.26 -3.17 -2.33
C SER A 100 9.83 -3.83 -1.01
N PHE A 101 8.53 -4.07 -0.83
CA PHE A 101 8.03 -4.75 0.36
C PHE A 101 8.40 -6.22 0.34
N GLU A 102 8.85 -6.75 1.48
CA GLU A 102 9.05 -8.18 1.67
C GLU A 102 7.72 -8.95 1.52
N ASN A 103 6.64 -8.43 2.13
CA ASN A 103 5.29 -8.98 2.01
C ASN A 103 4.22 -7.89 1.82
N ARG A 104 4.14 -7.32 0.61
CA ARG A 104 3.20 -6.23 0.27
C ARG A 104 1.75 -6.51 0.69
N ASP A 105 1.23 -7.69 0.39
CA ASP A 105 -0.17 -8.01 0.67
C ASP A 105 -0.49 -8.09 2.17
N ILE A 106 0.46 -8.56 2.97
CA ILE A 106 0.35 -8.59 4.42
C ILE A 106 0.42 -7.15 4.95
N ALA A 107 1.43 -6.38 4.54
CA ALA A 107 1.59 -4.98 4.93
C ALA A 107 0.34 -4.16 4.60
N TYR A 108 -0.17 -4.27 3.37
CA TYR A 108 -1.39 -3.57 2.96
C TYR A 108 -2.59 -3.96 3.83
N LYS A 109 -2.80 -5.26 4.08
CA LYS A 109 -3.91 -5.72 4.92
C LYS A 109 -3.80 -5.16 6.33
N ARG A 110 -2.61 -5.24 6.94
CA ARG A 110 -2.36 -4.77 8.31
C ARG A 110 -2.61 -3.26 8.44
N ILE A 111 -2.00 -2.46 7.56
CA ILE A 111 -2.17 -0.99 7.55
C ILE A 111 -3.63 -0.64 7.28
N SER A 112 -4.26 -1.27 6.28
CA SER A 112 -5.65 -0.94 5.91
C SER A 112 -6.64 -1.33 7.00
N SER A 113 -6.43 -2.44 7.72
CA SER A 113 -7.30 -2.84 8.83
C SER A 113 -7.21 -1.84 9.98
N LEU A 114 -6.00 -1.43 10.37
CA LEU A 114 -5.82 -0.44 11.44
C LEU A 114 -6.36 0.93 11.04
N TRP A 115 -6.09 1.37 9.81
CA TRP A 115 -6.64 2.62 9.30
C TRP A 115 -8.16 2.64 9.34
N GLN A 116 -8.84 1.55 8.99
CA GLN A 116 -10.31 1.48 9.05
C GLN A 116 -10.86 1.55 10.48
N ILE A 117 -10.14 1.01 11.46
CA ILE A 117 -10.53 1.07 12.87
C ILE A 117 -10.39 2.51 13.40
N LYS A 118 -9.33 3.21 12.99
CA LYS A 118 -8.95 4.54 13.52
C LYS A 118 -9.59 5.71 12.77
N ALA A 119 -9.88 5.55 11.47
CA ALA A 119 -10.51 6.57 10.63
C ALA A 119 -11.87 6.09 10.07
N PRO A 120 -12.86 5.79 10.93
CA PRO A 120 -14.13 5.19 10.50
C PRO A 120 -14.97 6.09 9.58
N SER A 121 -14.72 7.41 9.54
CA SER A 121 -15.49 8.37 8.74
C SER A 121 -15.22 8.30 7.22
N GLU A 122 -14.07 7.78 6.78
CA GLU A 122 -13.69 7.75 5.36
C GLU A 122 -14.01 6.40 4.66
N VAL A 123 -14.42 5.37 5.42
CA VAL A 123 -14.49 3.96 4.96
C VAL A 123 -15.80 3.59 4.27
N LEU A 124 -16.79 4.49 4.22
CA LEU A 124 -18.13 4.21 3.66
C LEU A 124 -18.17 3.97 2.12
N LYS A 125 -17.04 3.78 1.44
CA LYS A 125 -16.99 3.60 -0.03
C LYS A 125 -16.40 2.28 -0.56
N THR A 126 -15.92 1.35 0.26
CA THR A 126 -15.23 0.14 -0.28
C THR A 126 -15.74 -1.22 0.22
N THR A 127 -16.91 -1.27 0.86
CA THR A 127 -17.49 -2.54 1.35
C THR A 127 -18.58 -3.08 0.42
N ARG A 128 -18.23 -3.51 -0.80
CA ARG A 128 -19.04 -4.49 -1.53
C ARG A 128 -18.26 -5.26 -2.61
N SER A 129 -17.41 -6.19 -2.19
CA SER A 129 -17.05 -7.45 -2.87
C SER A 129 -15.82 -7.98 -2.12
N GLN A 130 -15.86 -9.01 -1.28
CA GLN A 130 -16.27 -10.35 -1.61
C GLN A 130 -16.76 -11.08 -0.35
N ARG A 131 -18.01 -11.54 -0.37
CA ARG A 131 -18.47 -12.69 0.42
C ARG A 131 -19.62 -13.35 -0.34
N SER A 132 -19.65 -14.69 -0.32
CA SER A 132 -20.47 -15.66 -1.07
C SER A 132 -19.90 -16.02 -2.46
N LYS A 133 -19.81 -17.28 -2.90
CA LYS A 133 -20.10 -18.62 -2.34
C LYS A 133 -19.57 -19.64 -3.38
N SER A 134 -19.04 -20.79 -2.96
CA SER A 134 -19.08 -22.03 -3.78
C SER A 134 -20.51 -22.57 -3.76
N PRO A 135 -21.00 -23.24 -4.83
CA PRO A 135 -21.00 -24.72 -4.82
C PRO A 135 -20.81 -25.41 -6.20
N GLU A 136 -20.75 -26.74 -6.08
CA GLU A 136 -20.50 -27.89 -6.96
C GLU A 136 -21.14 -28.00 -8.37
N GLU A 137 -20.40 -28.75 -9.19
CA GLU A 137 -20.73 -29.78 -10.21
C GLU A 137 -21.74 -29.52 -11.35
N GLY A 138 -21.28 -29.81 -12.58
CA GLY A 138 -22.07 -29.92 -13.80
C GLY A 138 -21.21 -30.45 -14.96
N ASP A 139 -21.51 -31.68 -15.35
CA ASP A 139 -20.86 -32.56 -16.32
C ASP A 139 -20.75 -32.04 -17.77
N CYS A 140 -19.82 -32.64 -18.51
CA CYS A 140 -19.40 -32.49 -19.93
C CYS A 140 -20.54 -32.76 -20.96
N PRO A 141 -20.44 -32.42 -22.29
CA PRO A 141 -19.42 -33.00 -23.17
C PRO A 141 -18.90 -32.22 -24.41
N ASP A 142 -17.81 -32.82 -24.92
CA ASP A 142 -17.09 -32.74 -26.18
C ASP A 142 -17.87 -32.33 -27.44
N SER A 143 -17.24 -31.54 -28.33
CA SER A 143 -17.32 -31.70 -29.79
C SER A 143 -16.29 -30.85 -30.53
N ARG A 144 -15.24 -31.53 -31.00
CA ARG A 144 -14.74 -31.55 -32.39
C ARG A 144 -14.48 -30.25 -33.18
N LEU A 145 -13.22 -30.15 -33.62
CA LEU A 145 -12.68 -29.60 -34.88
C LEU A 145 -13.67 -28.96 -35.88
N SER A 146 -13.26 -27.81 -36.43
CA SER A 146 -13.32 -27.54 -37.88
C SER A 146 -12.25 -26.53 -38.29
N ASP A 147 -11.32 -27.02 -39.10
CA ASP A 147 -10.42 -26.26 -39.97
C ASP A 147 -11.17 -25.37 -40.99
N LEU A 148 -10.39 -24.48 -41.61
CA LEU A 148 -10.63 -23.72 -42.86
C LEU A 148 -11.39 -22.39 -42.73
N ASN A 149 -10.67 -21.27 -42.95
CA ASN A 149 -10.68 -20.70 -44.29
C ASN A 149 -9.47 -19.77 -44.54
N GLN A 150 -8.85 -19.99 -45.70
CA GLN A 150 -7.64 -19.40 -46.24
C GLN A 150 -8.05 -18.46 -47.38
N ILE A 151 -7.97 -17.13 -47.24
CA ILE A 151 -7.93 -16.17 -48.37
C ILE A 151 -7.48 -14.83 -47.77
N ASN A 152 -6.38 -14.17 -48.15
CA ASN A 152 -6.08 -13.66 -49.49
C ASN A 152 -4.59 -13.21 -49.56
N GLN A 153 -3.79 -13.77 -50.47
CA GLN A 153 -2.61 -13.13 -51.04
C GLN A 153 -2.90 -12.90 -52.52
N GLN A 154 -2.82 -11.65 -52.96
CA GLN A 154 -2.56 -11.29 -54.34
C GLN A 154 -1.72 -10.02 -54.35
#